data_AF-A0A227J5Z9-F1
#
_entry.id   AF-A0A227J5Z9-F1
#
_cell.length_a   1.000
_cell.length_b   1.000
_cell.length_c   1.000
_cell.angle_alpha   90.00
_cell.angle_beta   90.00
_cell.angle_gamma   90.00
#
_symmetry.space_group_name_H-M   'P 1'
#
loop_
_entity.id
_entity.type
_entity.pdbx_description
1 polymer ?
#
loop_
_entity_poly.entity_id
_entity_poly.type
_entity_poly.pdbx_seq_one_letter_code
_entity_poly.pdbx_strand_id
1 'polypeptide(L)'
;PPPLPEKGASEIRSVTRAFNQMSKGIQELEEDRALLMAGISHDLRTPLTRIRLATEMMSPEDSYLAEGIISDTEECNEIISQFMDYLKPVNKESFESVDVSTIASDVASSEGG
;
A
#
# COMPACT_ATOMS: atom_id res chain seq x y z
N PRO A 1 -10.26 -3.00 14.94
CA PRO A 1 -11.26 -2.21 15.72
C PRO A 1 -11.26 -2.71 17.16
N PRO A 2 -11.67 -1.89 18.16
CA PRO A 2 -11.68 -2.35 19.54
C PRO A 2 -12.68 -3.50 19.72
N PRO A 3 -12.37 -4.50 20.57
CA PRO A 3 -13.26 -5.63 20.80
C PRO A 3 -14.58 -5.18 21.42
N LEU A 4 -15.68 -5.80 20.98
CA LEU A 4 -17.00 -5.54 21.52
C LEU A 4 -17.13 -6.16 22.93
N PRO A 5 -17.84 -5.50 23.87
CA PRO A 5 -18.02 -6.03 25.22
C PRO A 5 -18.90 -7.30 25.22
N GLU A 6 -18.40 -8.40 25.77
CA GLU A 6 -19.14 -9.66 25.91
C GLU A 6 -20.19 -9.61 27.04
N LYS A 7 -21.28 -8.87 26.83
CA LYS A 7 -22.38 -8.71 27.79
C LYS A 7 -23.67 -9.38 27.29
N GLY A 8 -24.56 -9.73 28.22
CA GLY A 8 -25.89 -10.29 27.92
C GLY A 8 -26.00 -11.81 28.10
N ALA A 9 -27.01 -12.39 27.47
CA ALA A 9 -27.29 -13.83 27.51
C ALA A 9 -26.11 -14.68 27.00
N SER A 10 -26.07 -15.96 27.37
CA SER A 10 -25.02 -16.91 26.96
C SER A 10 -24.78 -16.93 25.45
N GLU A 11 -25.86 -16.91 24.67
CA GLU A 11 -25.88 -16.97 23.22
C GLU A 11 -25.24 -15.70 22.63
N ILE A 12 -25.65 -14.53 23.13
CA ILE A 12 -25.10 -13.23 22.71
C ILE A 12 -23.61 -13.16 23.02
N ARG A 13 -23.19 -13.55 24.24
CA ARG A 13 -21.76 -13.56 24.61
C ARG A 13 -20.94 -14.49 23.72
N SER A 14 -21.46 -15.68 23.38
CA SER A 14 -20.80 -16.63 22.50
C SER A 14 -20.58 -16.05 21.10
N VAL A 15 -21.61 -15.42 20.52
CA VAL A 15 -21.52 -14.76 19.21
C VAL A 15 -20.57 -13.57 19.25
N THR A 16 -20.64 -12.72 20.28
CA THR A 16 -19.72 -11.58 20.45
C THR A 16 -18.28 -12.04 20.53
N ARG A 17 -18.00 -13.14 21.25
CA ARG A 17 -16.66 -13.72 21.32
C ARG A 17 -16.16 -14.21 19.96
N ALA A 18 -16.99 -14.95 19.23
CA ALA A 18 -16.64 -15.43 17.89
C ALA A 18 -16.38 -14.25 16.93
N PHE A 19 -17.20 -13.20 16.99
CA PHE A 19 -17.01 -11.97 16.22
C PHE A 19 -15.70 -11.27 16.56
N ASN A 20 -15.40 -11.09 17.86
CA ASN A 20 -14.15 -10.47 18.31
C ASN A 20 -12.93 -11.26 17.83
N GLN A 21 -12.99 -12.60 17.90
CA GLN A 21 -11.91 -13.47 17.41
C GLN A 21 -11.73 -13.35 15.90
N MET A 22 -12.83 -13.34 15.12
CA MET A 22 -12.77 -13.13 13.68
C MET A 22 -12.20 -11.75 13.34
N SER A 23 -12.68 -10.69 13.99
CA SER A 23 -12.19 -9.33 13.76
C SER A 23 -10.70 -9.20 14.09
N LYS A 24 -10.23 -9.88 15.14
CA LYS A 24 -8.81 -9.91 15.49
C LYS A 24 -8.00 -10.66 14.42
N GLY A 25 -8.47 -11.83 13.97
CA GLY A 25 -7.79 -12.60 12.93
C GLY A 25 -7.71 -11.85 11.60
N ILE A 26 -8.74 -11.09 11.23
CA ILE A 26 -8.71 -10.22 10.04
C ILE A 26 -7.63 -9.14 10.20
N GLN A 27 -7.54 -8.51 11.36
CA GLN A 27 -6.56 -7.47 11.62
C GLN A 27 -5.12 -8.01 11.58
N GLU A 28 -4.87 -9.16 12.19
CA GLU A 28 -3.56 -9.85 12.13
C GLU A 28 -3.18 -10.19 10.67
N LEU A 29 -4.13 -10.67 9.87
CA LEU A 29 -3.89 -10.98 8.45
C LEU A 29 -3.59 -9.73 7.61
N GLU A 30 -4.24 -8.61 7.89
CA GLU A 30 -3.93 -7.32 7.25
C GLU A 30 -2.53 -6.82 7.62
N GLU A 31 -2.14 -6.92 8.90
CA GLU A 31 -0.82 -6.54 9.39
C GLU A 31 0.29 -7.42 8.78
N ASP A 32 0.09 -8.75 8.76
CA ASP A 32 1.01 -9.70 8.13
C ASP A 32 1.18 -9.42 6.63
N ARG A 33 0.07 -9.13 5.93
CA ARG A 33 0.10 -8.78 4.51
C ARG A 33 0.91 -7.51 4.27
N ALA A 34 0.71 -6.47 5.08
CA ALA A 34 1.46 -5.22 4.98
C ALA A 34 2.96 -5.46 5.22
N LEU A 35 3.31 -6.26 6.24
CA LEU A 35 4.70 -6.59 6.57
C LEU A 35 5.40 -7.37 5.43
N LEU A 36 4.75 -8.41 4.91
CA LEU A 36 5.27 -9.21 3.80
C LEU A 36 5.50 -8.35 2.55
N MET A 37 4.56 -7.46 2.24
CA MET A 37 4.66 -6.62 1.05
C MET A 37 5.73 -5.54 1.18
N ALA A 38 5.96 -5.00 2.38
CA ALA A 38 7.11 -4.13 2.65
C ALA A 38 8.45 -4.84 2.39
N GLY A 39 8.56 -6.11 2.81
CA GLY A 39 9.74 -6.94 2.53
C GLY A 39 9.96 -7.17 1.03
N ILE A 40 8.90 -7.52 0.30
CA ILE A 40 8.98 -7.74 -1.15
C ILE A 40 9.42 -6.46 -1.90
N SER A 41 8.87 -5.30 -1.54
CA SER A 41 9.26 -4.01 -2.16
C SER A 41 10.75 -3.72 -1.98
N HIS A 42 11.29 -3.93 -0.78
CA HIS A 42 12.72 -3.77 -0.49
C HIS A 42 13.57 -4.72 -1.36
N ASP A 43 13.15 -5.98 -1.45
CA ASP A 43 13.87 -7.00 -2.21
C ASP A 43 13.81 -6.80 -3.72
N LEU A 44 12.76 -6.13 -4.24
CA LEU A 44 12.65 -5.71 -5.64
C LEU A 44 13.48 -4.46 -5.96
N ARG A 45 13.63 -3.53 -5.01
CA ARG A 45 14.44 -2.32 -5.22
C ARG A 45 15.92 -2.66 -5.47
N THR A 46 16.44 -3.66 -4.76
CA THR A 46 17.84 -4.10 -4.88
C THR A 46 18.25 -4.53 -6.31
N PRO A 47 17.57 -5.49 -6.98
CA PRO A 47 17.88 -5.86 -8.35
C PRO A 47 17.59 -4.72 -9.35
N LEU A 48 16.55 -3.91 -9.14
CA LEU A 48 16.29 -2.74 -10.01
C LEU A 48 17.43 -1.72 -9.96
N THR A 49 17.97 -1.42 -8.77
CA THR A 49 19.15 -0.56 -8.64
C THR A 49 20.38 -1.17 -9.31
N ARG A 50 20.57 -2.50 -9.24
CA ARG A 50 21.67 -3.16 -9.95
C ARG A 50 21.52 -3.11 -11.47
N ILE A 51 20.30 -3.28 -11.99
CA ILE A 51 20.01 -3.15 -13.43
C ILE A 51 20.35 -1.74 -13.88
N ARG A 52 19.91 -0.72 -13.14
CA ARG A 52 20.24 0.68 -13.41
C ARG A 52 21.74 0.96 -13.35
N LEU A 53 22.47 0.38 -12.40
CA LEU A 53 23.92 0.53 -12.37
C LEU A 53 24.60 -0.16 -13.56
N ALA A 54 24.07 -1.30 -14.00
CA ALA A 54 24.59 -2.01 -15.17
C ALA A 54 24.37 -1.23 -16.47
N THR A 55 23.26 -0.48 -16.59
CA THR A 55 23.01 0.37 -17.77
C THR A 55 24.00 1.51 -17.90
N GLU A 56 24.49 2.06 -16.79
CA GLU A 56 25.56 3.08 -16.79
C GLU A 56 26.91 2.56 -17.34
N MET A 57 27.09 1.23 -17.40
CA MET A 57 28.30 0.59 -17.91
C MET A 57 28.18 0.16 -19.39
N MET A 58 27.03 0.42 -20.03
CA MET A 58 26.80 0.05 -21.42
C MET A 58 27.60 0.93 -22.39
N SER A 59 27.88 0.40 -23.58
CA SER A 59 28.62 1.13 -24.60
C SER A 59 27.79 2.29 -25.16
N PRO A 60 28.41 3.40 -25.61
CA PRO A 60 27.68 4.54 -26.19
C PRO A 60 26.82 4.17 -27.41
N GLU A 61 27.20 3.12 -28.15
CA GLU A 61 26.44 2.58 -29.28
C GLU A 61 25.09 2.00 -28.84
N ASP A 62 24.98 1.55 -27.59
CA ASP A 62 23.78 0.99 -26.97
C ASP A 62 23.02 2.01 -26.11
N SER A 63 23.32 3.31 -26.23
CA SER A 63 22.73 4.36 -25.37
C SER A 63 21.20 4.37 -25.41
N TYR A 64 20.60 4.08 -26.57
CA TYR A 64 19.13 4.02 -26.70
C TYR A 64 18.51 2.83 -25.94
N LEU A 65 19.24 1.71 -25.83
CA LEU A 65 18.81 0.56 -25.02
C LEU A 65 18.96 0.87 -23.54
N ALA A 66 20.06 1.53 -23.15
CA ALA A 66 20.28 1.97 -21.77
C ALA A 66 19.17 2.91 -21.31
N GLU A 67 18.81 3.92 -22.11
CA GLU A 67 17.70 4.84 -21.83
C GLU A 67 16.36 4.11 -21.67
N GLY A 68 16.05 3.16 -22.55
CA GLY A 68 14.84 2.35 -22.43
C GLY A 68 14.79 1.55 -21.13
N ILE A 69 15.88 0.86 -20.78
CA ILE A 69 15.95 0.08 -19.53
C ILE A 69 15.85 1.00 -18.30
N ILE A 70 16.50 2.17 -18.34
CA ILE A 70 16.41 3.20 -17.29
C ILE A 70 14.95 3.61 -17.08
N SER A 71 14.22 3.91 -18.15
CA SER A 71 12.79 4.24 -18.11
C SER A 71 11.95 3.11 -17.52
N ASP A 72 12.15 1.87 -17.97
CA ASP A 72 11.41 0.71 -17.46
C ASP A 72 11.66 0.48 -15.95
N THR A 73 12.91 0.68 -15.50
CA THR A 73 13.25 0.56 -14.06
C THR A 73 12.63 1.67 -13.22
N GLU A 74 12.46 2.88 -13.77
CA GLU A 74 11.74 3.98 -13.13
C GLU A 74 10.25 3.65 -12.99
N GLU A 75 9.62 3.21 -14.07
CA GLU A 75 8.21 2.80 -14.07
C GLU A 75 7.95 1.67 -13.06
N CYS A 76 8.84 0.66 -13.01
CA CYS A 76 8.77 -0.38 -12.00
C CYS A 76 8.84 0.18 -10.56
N ASN A 77 9.70 1.16 -10.31
CA ASN A 77 9.80 1.80 -8.98
C ASN A 77 8.56 2.62 -8.64
N GLU A 78 7.95 3.29 -9.62
CA GLU A 78 6.70 4.03 -9.42
C GLU A 78 5.55 3.08 -9.08
N ILE A 79 5.38 2.00 -9.84
CA ILE A 79 4.36 0.97 -9.58
C ILE A 79 4.53 0.39 -8.17
N ILE A 80 5.77 0.05 -7.78
CA ILE A 80 6.06 -0.45 -6.43
C ILE A 80 5.70 0.60 -5.38
N SER A 81 6.00 1.87 -5.62
CA SER A 81 5.73 2.95 -4.67
C SER A 81 4.23 3.19 -4.49
N GLN A 82 3.47 3.27 -5.58
CA GLN A 82 2.00 3.39 -5.53
C GLN A 82 1.37 2.22 -4.80
N PHE A 83 1.85 1.00 -5.06
CA PHE A 83 1.36 -0.19 -4.39
C PHE A 83 1.67 -0.17 -2.88
N MET A 84 2.85 0.29 -2.49
CA MET A 84 3.20 0.47 -1.08
C MET A 84 2.37 1.55 -0.40
N ASP A 85 2.05 2.64 -1.09
CA ASP A 85 1.17 3.70 -0.58
C ASP A 85 -0.25 3.19 -0.33
N TYR A 86 -0.78 2.35 -1.23
CA TYR A 86 -2.09 1.71 -1.05
C TYR A 86 -2.14 0.80 0.19
N LEU A 87 -1.03 0.13 0.52
CA LEU A 87 -0.94 -0.79 1.66
C LEU A 87 -0.67 -0.09 2.99
N LYS A 88 -0.36 1.21 3.00
CA LYS A 88 -0.11 1.93 4.26
C LYS A 88 -1.35 1.84 5.15
N PRO A 89 -1.17 1.46 6.43
CA PRO A 89 -2.30 1.36 7.34
C PRO A 89 -2.96 2.73 7.48
N VAL A 90 -4.27 2.74 7.28
CA VAL A 90 -5.07 3.94 7.39
C VAL A 90 -5.18 4.34 8.86
N ASN A 91 -4.63 5.50 9.21
CA ASN A 91 -4.71 6.02 10.57
C ASN A 91 -6.13 6.53 10.86
N LYS A 92 -6.93 5.73 11.57
CA LYS A 92 -8.31 6.11 11.92
C LYS A 92 -8.38 7.28 12.90
N GLU A 93 -7.30 7.59 13.63
CA GLU A 93 -7.25 8.76 14.51
C GLU A 93 -7.06 10.07 13.73
N SER A 94 -6.60 10.00 12.47
CA SER A 94 -6.54 11.17 11.59
C SER A 94 -7.85 11.38 10.81
N PHE A 95 -8.91 10.64 11.12
CA PHE A 95 -10.19 10.80 10.43
C PHE A 95 -10.90 12.04 10.95
N GLU A 96 -11.15 12.98 10.04
CA GLU A 96 -11.98 14.15 10.31
C GLU A 96 -13.28 14.09 9.52
N SER A 97 -14.30 14.79 10.02
CA SER A 97 -15.56 14.94 9.30
C SER A 97 -15.34 15.87 8.13
N VAL A 98 -15.57 15.37 6.92
CA VAL A 98 -15.39 16.12 5.66
C VAL A 98 -16.68 16.23 4.88
N ASP A 99 -16.86 17.35 4.16
CA ASP A 99 -17.93 17.52 3.19
C ASP A 99 -17.50 16.90 1.85
N VAL A 100 -18.24 15.89 1.39
CA VAL A 100 -17.97 15.16 0.14
C VAL A 100 -18.05 16.10 -1.08
N SER A 101 -18.89 17.14 -1.02
CA SER A 101 -19.04 18.09 -2.13
C SER A 101 -17.80 18.96 -2.31
N THR A 102 -17.12 19.31 -1.22
CA THR A 102 -15.82 20.03 -1.25
C THR A 102 -14.74 19.16 -1.88
N ILE A 103 -14.60 17.91 -1.43
CA ILE A 103 -13.61 16.97 -2.00
C ILE A 103 -13.85 16.75 -3.50
N ALA A 104 -15.10 16.52 -3.90
CA ALA A 104 -15.44 16.32 -5.31
C ALA A 104 -15.10 17.55 -6.17
N SER A 105 -15.28 18.75 -5.63
CA SER A 105 -14.95 20.01 -6.32
C SER A 105 -13.43 20.21 -6.42
N ASP A 106 -12.68 19.92 -5.38
CA ASP A 106 -11.21 20.01 -5.37
C ASP A 106 -10.59 19.06 -6.40
N VAL A 107 -11.04 17.80 -6.44
CA VAL A 107 -10.56 16.82 -7.41
C VAL A 107 -10.91 17.23 -8.84
N ALA A 108 -12.15 17.66 -9.09
CA ALA A 108 -12.58 18.12 -10.41
C ALA A 108 -11.79 19.35 -10.90
N SER A 109 -11.31 20.18 -9.98
CA SER A 109 -10.46 21.34 -10.29
C SER A 109 -9.01 20.95 -10.58
N SER A 110 -8.53 19.85 -9.99
CA SER A 110 -7.16 19.37 -10.13
C SER A 110 -6.88 18.61 -11.44
N GLU A 111 -7.88 17.95 -12.03
CA GLU A 111 -7.76 17.25 -13.32
C GLU A 111 -8.11 18.13 -14.54
N GLY A 112 -8.47 19.40 -14.31
CA GLY A 112 -8.86 20.35 -15.36
C GLY A 112 -7.73 21.22 -15.93
N GLY A 113 -6.46 20.85 -15.71
CA GLY A 113 -5.27 21.56 -16.18
C GLY A 113 -4.65 20.97 -17.45
#